data_AF-A0A430A7W1-F1
#
_entry.id   AF-A0A430A7W1-F1
#
_cell.length_a   1.000
_cell.length_b   1.000
_cell.length_c   1.000
_cell.angle_alpha   90.00
_cell.angle_beta   90.00
_cell.angle_gamma   90.00
#
_symmetry.space_group_name_H-M   'P 1'
#
loop_
_entity.id
_entity.type
_entity.pdbx_description
1 polymer ?
#
loop_
_entity_poly.entity_id
_entity_poly.type
_entity_poly.pdbx_seq_one_letter_code
_entity_poly.pdbx_strand_id
1 'polypeptide(L)'
;MTKKSIVSKSVKYLMLASILGTTGISLMVGSSADASQLSPVVTQELKASEKIQNSAITYVDADGYMQVMPIEEGAVVSLSGTKKAITVKVGKEKTKIEGAKEVIFKGITIAKKSHLHLTTSIEKIKLDNVKTEKGFEIKDLPNLDTFLVKDSSFGSESAYSMKVHGNDKLTSYIIDNTKFEDNFYIHHNDELEVSYISNSVFDKNVRQEDNKEGYYTQFVGNTFVRDGRHEDSISSGGKSEKDIFFINEHKEIEMGATRYNAEKEGKIKYILPDGEKQKYVVPVGVDVETVVDKKDTVIITLTNGEVLTLQSPKSLTFKNVNITKRISFQNKKLKLENLAFNDCKTATIDIAHVHSLKTAQFFYTHVGNGHNAHVNIHDNDGMEMFVVQDSVVDAKLRLDDSEKLTKYVLNNVLVPGYMNADDLGETVLEISNSKFDHKIYSSQTIGGEAGRMNTGDEPVLTSEDSAKFDPFVELTREELMSKFNILAMDDDDGDITKNVTFEGLENVDIYTDGTYEITIVISDSDQNIVKKNVQLVIGY
;
A
#
# COMPACT_ATOMS: atom_id res chain seq x y z
N MET A 1 38.31 12.04 38.43
CA MET A 1 37.93 13.45 38.14
C MET A 1 37.46 13.52 36.70
N THR A 2 36.15 13.46 36.47
CA THR A 2 35.54 13.45 35.13
C THR A 2 35.26 14.89 34.68
N LYS A 3 35.85 15.30 33.55
CA LYS A 3 35.59 16.59 32.91
C LYS A 3 34.15 16.60 32.39
N LYS A 4 33.25 17.32 33.07
CA LYS A 4 31.98 17.78 32.48
C LYS A 4 32.33 18.70 31.30
N SER A 5 32.08 18.24 30.08
CA SER A 5 32.07 19.10 28.90
C SER A 5 30.81 19.97 28.96
N ILE A 6 30.98 21.25 29.28
CA ILE A 6 29.91 22.25 29.25
C ILE A 6 29.91 22.84 27.84
N VAL A 7 28.95 22.43 27.00
CA VAL A 7 28.75 23.03 25.67
C VAL A 7 28.23 24.48 25.83
N SER A 8 28.77 25.39 25.00
CA SER A 8 28.64 26.85 25.14
C SER A 8 27.21 27.37 24.94
N LYS A 9 26.90 28.52 25.57
CA LYS A 9 25.55 29.11 25.68
C LYS A 9 24.86 29.45 24.36
N SER A 10 25.57 29.56 23.24
CA SER A 10 25.03 30.07 21.97
C SER A 10 24.36 28.99 21.12
N VAL A 11 24.78 27.72 21.24
CA VAL A 11 24.11 26.57 20.59
C VAL A 11 22.77 26.26 21.28
N LYS A 12 22.59 26.75 22.53
CA LYS A 12 21.44 26.45 23.41
C LYS A 12 20.11 27.06 22.98
N TYR A 13 20.09 28.10 22.15
CA TYR A 13 18.84 28.75 21.72
C TYR A 13 18.31 28.23 20.38
N LEU A 14 19.17 27.71 19.49
CA LEU A 14 18.75 27.21 18.19
C LEU A 14 18.13 25.80 18.23
N MET A 15 18.58 24.91 19.12
CA MET A 15 17.92 23.61 19.33
C MET A 15 16.64 23.72 20.15
N LEU A 16 16.60 24.61 21.15
CA LEU A 16 15.43 24.81 21.99
C LEU A 16 14.27 25.43 21.18
N ALA A 17 14.56 26.33 20.24
CA ALA A 17 13.53 26.91 19.36
C ALA A 17 12.99 25.94 18.29
N SER A 18 13.75 24.91 17.87
CA SER A 18 13.25 23.87 16.96
C SER A 18 12.47 22.76 17.68
N ILE A 19 12.62 22.62 19.00
CA ILE A 19 12.00 21.57 19.82
C ILE A 19 10.79 22.11 20.64
N LEU A 20 10.78 23.39 21.02
CA LEU A 20 9.68 24.01 21.79
C LEU A 20 8.48 24.46 20.92
N GLY A 21 8.47 24.13 19.62
CA GLY A 21 7.39 24.50 18.69
C GLY A 21 6.17 23.58 18.66
N THR A 22 6.19 22.44 19.34
CA THR A 22 5.09 21.46 19.31
C THR A 22 4.51 21.24 20.70
N THR A 23 3.71 22.21 21.16
CA THR A 23 2.58 21.89 22.04
C THR A 23 1.82 20.73 21.42
N GLY A 24 1.42 19.76 22.27
CA GLY A 24 0.87 18.46 21.93
C GLY A 24 0.19 18.39 20.57
N ILE A 25 0.51 17.33 19.84
CA ILE A 25 -0.17 16.90 18.62
C ILE A 25 -1.64 16.61 19.00
N SER A 26 -2.43 17.65 19.20
CA SER A 26 -3.87 17.64 19.04
C SER A 26 -4.08 17.82 17.55
N LEU A 27 -3.91 16.74 16.80
CA LEU A 27 -4.48 16.63 15.47
C LEU A 27 -6.00 16.68 15.65
N MET A 28 -6.57 17.88 15.75
CA MET A 28 -7.93 18.08 15.22
C MET A 28 -7.82 18.02 13.70
N VAL A 29 -7.47 16.85 13.18
CA VAL A 29 -7.57 16.53 11.77
C VAL A 29 -8.72 15.56 11.72
N GLY A 30 -9.88 16.05 11.28
CA GLY A 30 -11.00 15.17 11.01
C GLY A 30 -10.53 14.08 10.06
N SER A 31 -10.55 12.82 10.49
CA SER A 31 -10.52 11.56 9.73
C SER A 31 -9.66 11.41 8.45
N SER A 32 -8.74 12.31 8.11
CA SER A 32 -8.01 12.27 6.83
C SER A 32 -6.75 13.16 6.84
N ALA A 33 -5.78 12.87 7.72
CA ALA A 33 -4.51 13.59 7.76
C ALA A 33 -3.52 13.08 6.70
N ASP A 34 -2.77 14.01 6.10
CA ASP A 34 -1.94 13.76 4.92
C ASP A 34 -0.56 13.14 5.24
N ALA A 35 -0.24 11.93 4.75
CA ALA A 35 1.11 11.35 4.67
C ALA A 35 2.17 12.31 4.05
N SER A 36 1.81 13.18 3.10
CA SER A 36 2.70 14.27 2.64
C SER A 36 2.73 15.49 3.57
N GLN A 37 1.86 15.58 4.58
CA GLN A 37 2.00 16.52 5.70
C GLN A 37 2.70 15.89 6.92
N LEU A 38 2.66 14.57 7.04
CA LEU A 38 3.51 13.82 7.97
C LEU A 38 4.96 13.81 7.50
N SER A 39 5.21 13.71 6.20
CA SER A 39 6.56 13.76 5.62
C SER A 39 7.36 15.00 6.08
N PRO A 40 6.87 16.26 6.04
CA PRO A 40 7.58 17.42 6.55
C PRO A 40 7.84 17.40 8.05
N VAL A 41 6.86 17.02 8.89
CA VAL A 41 6.98 17.02 10.36
C VAL A 41 7.90 15.88 10.83
N VAL A 42 7.70 14.67 10.29
CA VAL A 42 8.60 13.53 10.46
C VAL A 42 10.00 13.89 9.98
N THR A 43 10.13 14.47 8.78
CA THR A 43 11.43 14.94 8.24
C THR A 43 12.07 16.01 9.12
N GLN A 44 11.29 16.90 9.75
CA GLN A 44 11.79 17.97 10.61
C GLN A 44 12.28 17.46 11.97
N GLU A 45 11.54 16.53 12.60
CA GLU A 45 11.98 15.85 13.82
C GLU A 45 13.16 14.89 13.58
N LEU A 46 13.22 14.28 12.40
CA LEU A 46 14.36 13.45 11.97
C LEU A 46 15.61 14.31 11.70
N LYS A 47 15.49 15.46 11.03
CA LYS A 47 16.61 16.39 10.77
C LYS A 47 17.22 16.98 12.05
N ALA A 48 16.45 17.08 13.13
CA ALA A 48 16.97 17.61 14.40
C ALA A 48 18.04 16.71 15.06
N SER A 49 18.09 15.39 14.77
CA SER A 49 19.09 14.48 15.35
C SER A 49 20.43 14.44 14.61
N GLU A 50 20.54 15.03 13.42
CA GLU A 50 21.79 15.05 12.65
C GLU A 50 22.93 15.80 13.35
N LYS A 51 22.60 16.76 14.23
CA LYS A 51 23.59 17.58 14.95
C LYS A 51 24.19 16.91 16.20
N ILE A 52 23.75 15.70 16.55
CA ILE A 52 24.23 14.94 17.72
C ILE A 52 25.39 14.04 17.30
N GLN A 53 26.37 13.83 18.20
CA GLN A 53 27.46 12.87 18.03
C GLN A 53 26.97 11.52 17.48
N ASN A 54 27.80 10.86 16.67
CA ASN A 54 27.44 9.61 15.99
C ASN A 54 27.05 8.48 16.94
N SER A 55 27.58 8.45 18.17
CA SER A 55 27.22 7.51 19.22
C SER A 55 27.07 8.22 20.58
N ALA A 56 25.84 8.31 21.10
CA ALA A 56 25.55 8.99 22.35
C ALA A 56 24.17 8.61 22.92
N ILE A 57 24.00 8.88 24.22
CA ILE A 57 22.69 8.96 24.87
C ILE A 57 22.46 10.41 25.25
N THR A 58 21.47 11.05 24.64
CA THR A 58 21.07 12.43 24.94
C THR A 58 19.77 12.40 25.72
N TYR A 59 19.63 13.25 26.73
CA TYR A 59 18.38 13.36 27.48
C TYR A 59 18.12 14.77 27.98
N VAL A 60 16.85 15.14 28.12
CA VAL A 60 16.43 16.39 28.75
C VAL A 60 16.13 16.09 30.22
N ASP A 61 16.89 16.67 31.14
CA ASP A 61 16.68 16.47 32.58
C ASP A 61 15.43 17.19 33.10
N ALA A 62 15.14 17.01 34.40
CA ALA A 62 13.95 17.57 35.04
C ALA A 62 13.90 19.12 35.01
N ASP A 63 15.06 19.78 34.88
CA ASP A 63 15.17 21.23 34.79
C ASP A 63 15.07 21.73 33.33
N GLY A 64 14.85 20.82 32.37
CA GLY A 64 14.76 21.14 30.94
C GLY A 64 16.11 21.28 30.25
N TYR A 65 17.22 20.88 30.89
CA TYR A 65 18.53 20.96 30.28
C TYR A 65 18.89 19.68 29.54
N MET A 66 19.36 19.84 28.31
CA MET A 66 19.92 18.75 27.53
C MET A 66 21.28 18.32 28.09
N GLN A 67 21.37 17.04 28.39
CA GLN A 67 22.57 16.32 28.83
C GLN A 67 23.00 15.36 27.71
N VAL A 68 24.30 15.23 27.51
CA VAL A 68 24.88 14.31 26.52
C VAL A 68 25.83 13.37 27.23
N MET A 69 25.55 12.08 27.14
CA MET A 69 26.43 11.00 27.56
C MET A 69 27.09 10.43 26.31
N PRO A 70 28.35 10.80 26.01
CA PRO A 70 29.05 10.24 24.86
C PRO A 70 29.26 8.74 25.06
N ILE A 71 29.07 7.97 24.00
CA ILE A 71 29.35 6.54 23.96
C ILE A 71 30.41 6.33 22.89
N GLU A 72 31.41 5.52 23.19
CA GLU A 72 32.42 5.16 22.18
C GLU A 72 31.73 4.38 21.05
N GLU A 73 32.04 4.72 19.80
CA GLU A 73 31.45 4.04 18.65
C GLU A 73 31.77 2.54 18.69
N GLY A 74 30.75 1.70 18.51
CA GLY A 74 30.88 0.25 18.65
C GLY A 74 30.85 -0.27 20.10
N ALA A 75 30.78 0.61 21.11
CA ALA A 75 30.63 0.15 22.49
C ALA A 75 29.28 -0.53 22.70
N VAL A 76 29.32 -1.67 23.39
CA VAL A 76 28.13 -2.42 23.78
C VAL A 76 27.61 -1.89 25.11
N VAL A 77 26.33 -1.49 25.10
CA VAL A 77 25.63 -1.00 26.29
C VAL A 77 24.65 -2.05 26.81
N SER A 78 24.36 -1.99 28.11
CA SER A 78 23.17 -2.63 28.68
C SER A 78 22.23 -1.57 29.20
N LEU A 79 20.95 -1.68 28.84
CA LEU A 79 19.90 -0.76 29.27
C LEU A 79 18.89 -1.49 30.17
N SER A 80 18.46 -0.81 31.22
CA SER A 80 17.34 -1.25 32.05
C SER A 80 16.61 -0.04 32.62
N GLY A 81 15.31 0.03 32.38
CA GLY A 81 14.42 1.00 32.99
C GLY A 81 13.83 0.46 34.29
N THR A 82 13.69 1.35 35.26
CA THR A 82 12.99 1.12 36.52
C THR A 82 12.04 2.29 36.77
N LYS A 83 11.20 2.17 37.82
CA LYS A 83 10.23 3.23 38.15
C LYS A 83 10.81 4.65 38.28
N LYS A 84 12.12 4.77 38.51
CA LYS A 84 12.79 6.03 38.87
C LYS A 84 13.85 6.48 37.86
N ALA A 85 14.43 5.53 37.13
CA ALA A 85 15.64 5.80 36.34
C ALA A 85 15.80 4.83 35.18
N ILE A 86 16.45 5.31 34.12
CA ILE A 86 17.13 4.46 33.13
C ILE A 86 18.55 4.22 33.65
N THR A 87 18.92 2.95 33.82
CA THR A 87 20.29 2.54 34.07
C THR A 87 20.96 2.20 32.74
N VAL A 88 22.04 2.93 32.45
CA VAL A 88 22.95 2.67 31.33
C VAL A 88 24.22 2.06 31.89
N LYS A 89 24.66 0.93 31.33
CA LYS A 89 25.95 0.32 31.67
C LYS A 89 26.83 0.22 30.43
N VAL A 90 28.05 0.75 30.53
CA VAL A 90 29.10 0.66 29.50
C VAL A 90 30.33 0.01 30.13
N GLY A 91 30.65 -1.21 29.72
CA GLY A 91 31.69 -2.01 30.39
C GLY A 91 31.38 -2.24 31.88
N LYS A 92 32.20 -1.67 32.78
CA LYS A 92 31.99 -1.73 34.24
C LYS A 92 31.28 -0.48 34.79
N GLU A 93 31.23 0.60 34.02
CA GLU A 93 30.66 1.87 34.45
C GLU A 93 29.13 1.82 34.37
N LYS A 94 28.49 2.42 35.36
CA LYS A 94 27.03 2.47 35.48
C LYS A 94 26.59 3.90 35.70
N THR A 95 25.71 4.40 34.84
CA THR A 95 25.11 5.72 34.93
C THR A 95 23.60 5.58 35.09
N LYS A 96 23.00 6.41 35.95
CA LYS A 96 21.55 6.50 36.11
C LYS A 96 21.07 7.83 35.52
N ILE A 97 20.04 7.76 34.71
CA ILE A 97 19.32 8.91 34.16
C ILE A 97 17.99 8.98 34.91
N GLU A 98 17.84 9.99 35.78
CA GLU A 98 16.66 10.21 36.63
C GLU A 98 15.93 11.48 36.18
N GLY A 99 14.59 11.46 36.21
CA GLY A 99 13.76 12.63 35.91
C GLY A 99 13.82 13.12 34.46
N ALA A 100 14.35 12.32 33.52
CA ALA A 100 14.42 12.72 32.12
C ALA A 100 13.02 12.77 31.49
N LYS A 101 12.76 13.83 30.71
CA LYS A 101 11.54 13.99 29.91
C LYS A 101 11.68 13.40 28.51
N GLU A 102 12.80 13.64 27.87
CA GLU A 102 13.09 13.13 26.54
C GLU A 102 14.39 12.34 26.58
N VAL A 103 14.45 11.22 25.87
CA VAL A 103 15.66 10.39 25.76
C VAL A 103 15.88 9.96 24.31
N ILE A 104 17.08 10.21 23.81
CA ILE A 104 17.54 9.84 22.47
C ILE A 104 18.72 8.88 22.63
N PHE A 105 18.57 7.67 22.09
CA PHE A 105 19.63 6.70 21.94
C PHE A 105 20.12 6.75 20.49
N LYS A 106 21.40 7.11 20.27
CA LYS A 106 21.96 7.25 18.93
C LYS A 106 23.21 6.40 18.74
N GLY A 107 23.27 5.58 17.69
CA GLY A 107 24.49 4.86 17.28
C GLY A 107 25.06 3.91 18.32
N ILE A 108 24.21 3.22 19.07
CA ILE A 108 24.63 2.31 20.15
C ILE A 108 24.20 0.86 19.87
N THR A 109 24.98 -0.09 20.38
CA THR A 109 24.64 -1.52 20.36
C THR A 109 24.21 -1.99 21.73
N ILE A 110 23.05 -2.64 21.83
CA ILE A 110 22.46 -3.17 23.05
C ILE A 110 22.50 -4.70 22.99
N ALA A 111 23.45 -5.33 23.70
CA ALA A 111 23.65 -6.79 23.63
C ALA A 111 22.66 -7.62 24.47
N LYS A 112 21.97 -6.98 25.41
CA LYS A 112 21.06 -7.67 26.33
C LYS A 112 19.63 -7.27 26.05
N LYS A 113 18.72 -8.23 26.25
CA LYS A 113 17.29 -7.95 26.28
C LYS A 113 17.04 -6.76 27.20
N SER A 114 16.45 -5.72 26.64
CA SER A 114 16.32 -4.43 27.32
C SER A 114 14.86 -4.09 27.50
N HIS A 115 14.56 -3.62 28.71
CA HIS A 115 13.20 -3.31 29.12
C HIS A 115 13.22 -1.89 29.69
N LEU A 116 12.45 -0.99 29.10
CA LEU A 116 12.17 0.32 29.66
C LEU A 116 10.80 0.23 30.35
N HIS A 117 10.82 0.27 31.69
CA HIS A 117 9.63 0.08 32.52
C HIS A 117 9.54 1.19 33.58
N LEU A 118 8.39 1.87 33.63
CA LEU A 118 7.91 2.80 34.66
C LEU A 118 8.72 4.06 34.97
N THR A 119 9.55 4.60 34.07
CA THR A 119 10.13 5.93 34.28
C THR A 119 9.05 7.01 34.16
N THR A 120 8.51 7.48 35.28
CA THR A 120 7.32 8.35 35.34
C THR A 120 7.52 9.75 34.75
N SER A 121 8.71 10.12 34.32
CA SER A 121 8.99 11.45 33.73
C SER A 121 9.09 11.44 32.21
N ILE A 122 9.24 10.27 31.57
CA ILE A 122 9.54 10.21 30.14
C ILE A 122 8.28 10.47 29.34
N GLU A 123 8.39 11.49 28.49
CA GLU A 123 7.41 11.95 27.52
C GLU A 123 7.80 11.48 26.11
N LYS A 124 9.10 11.46 25.77
CA LYS A 124 9.57 11.06 24.43
C LYS A 124 10.76 10.11 24.44
N ILE A 125 10.73 9.13 23.54
CA ILE A 125 11.85 8.22 23.29
C ILE A 125 12.17 8.20 21.79
N LYS A 126 13.46 8.37 21.46
CA LYS A 126 13.99 8.20 20.10
C LYS A 126 15.11 7.16 20.06
N LEU A 127 15.02 6.24 19.11
CA LEU A 127 16.06 5.27 18.75
C LEU A 127 16.55 5.61 17.34
N ASP A 128 17.82 5.98 17.20
CA ASP A 128 18.41 6.45 15.94
C ASP A 128 19.70 5.65 15.68
N ASN A 129 19.74 4.81 14.65
CA ASN A 129 20.87 3.90 14.42
C ASN A 129 21.19 3.03 15.65
N VAL A 130 20.15 2.47 16.28
CA VAL A 130 20.28 1.58 17.44
C VAL A 130 20.27 0.14 16.94
N LYS A 131 21.27 -0.64 17.36
CA LYS A 131 21.28 -2.09 17.15
C LYS A 131 20.99 -2.79 18.46
N THR A 132 20.04 -3.72 18.47
CA THR A 132 19.83 -4.62 19.59
C THR A 132 20.15 -6.04 19.13
N GLU A 133 20.94 -6.77 19.91
CA GLU A 133 21.22 -8.19 19.62
C GLU A 133 20.04 -9.09 20.04
N LYS A 134 19.12 -8.54 20.83
CA LYS A 134 18.02 -9.23 21.50
C LYS A 134 16.82 -8.29 21.63
N GLY A 135 15.66 -8.83 22.01
CA GLY A 135 14.43 -8.05 22.05
C GLY A 135 14.47 -6.77 22.91
N PHE A 136 13.75 -5.76 22.45
CA PHE A 136 13.58 -4.46 23.12
C PHE A 136 12.13 -4.24 23.53
N GLU A 137 11.87 -3.88 24.79
CA GLU A 137 10.52 -3.66 25.31
C GLU A 137 10.37 -2.25 25.89
N ILE A 138 9.32 -1.56 25.46
CA ILE A 138 8.80 -0.32 26.05
C ILE A 138 7.47 -0.66 26.72
N LYS A 139 7.40 -0.47 28.03
CA LYS A 139 6.17 -0.75 28.76
C LYS A 139 5.87 0.17 29.93
N ASP A 140 4.57 0.38 30.15
CA ASP A 140 4.06 1.08 31.33
C ASP A 140 4.70 2.47 31.49
N LEU A 141 4.80 3.25 30.41
CA LEU A 141 5.28 4.63 30.44
C LEU A 141 4.09 5.59 30.37
N PRO A 142 3.51 5.99 31.52
CA PRO A 142 2.21 6.70 31.57
C PRO A 142 2.27 8.14 31.04
N ASN A 143 3.46 8.64 30.72
CA ASN A 143 3.66 9.96 30.15
C ASN A 143 4.21 9.93 28.73
N LEU A 144 4.56 8.75 28.20
CA LEU A 144 5.11 8.63 26.86
C LEU A 144 4.04 9.03 25.85
N ASP A 145 4.25 10.12 25.13
CA ASP A 145 3.38 10.60 24.06
C ASP A 145 3.97 10.37 22.66
N THR A 146 5.30 10.30 22.57
CA THR A 146 6.03 10.19 21.31
C THR A 146 7.06 9.08 21.36
N PHE A 147 6.99 8.17 20.39
CA PHE A 147 8.00 7.14 20.20
C PHE A 147 8.49 7.10 18.76
N LEU A 148 9.81 7.18 18.56
CA LEU A 148 10.43 7.23 17.24
C LEU A 148 11.59 6.24 17.11
N VAL A 149 11.62 5.50 16.00
CA VAL A 149 12.69 4.57 15.63
C VAL A 149 13.15 4.87 14.22
N LYS A 150 14.46 4.96 14.03
CA LYS A 150 15.06 5.22 12.72
C LYS A 150 16.37 4.46 12.54
N ASP A 151 16.62 3.99 11.33
CA ASP A 151 17.91 3.42 10.91
C ASP A 151 18.38 2.27 11.83
N SER A 152 17.45 1.58 12.49
CA SER A 152 17.75 0.68 13.61
C SER A 152 17.60 -0.79 13.24
N SER A 153 18.12 -1.69 14.08
CA SER A 153 17.95 -3.14 13.90
C SER A 153 17.70 -3.84 15.23
N PHE A 154 16.72 -4.75 15.24
CA PHE A 154 16.28 -5.45 16.44
C PHE A 154 16.36 -6.96 16.27
N GLY A 155 17.36 -7.55 16.92
CA GLY A 155 17.50 -8.99 17.05
C GLY A 155 16.56 -9.59 18.08
N SER A 156 16.72 -10.88 18.34
CA SER A 156 15.83 -11.65 19.20
C SER A 156 16.57 -12.67 20.08
N GLU A 157 16.06 -12.88 21.29
CA GLU A 157 16.40 -14.05 22.16
C GLU A 157 15.12 -14.80 22.59
N SER A 158 13.95 -14.28 22.26
CA SER A 158 12.63 -14.76 22.71
C SER A 158 11.60 -14.38 21.67
N ALA A 159 10.31 -14.68 21.83
CA ALA A 159 9.28 -14.49 20.80
C ALA A 159 9.06 -13.06 20.20
N TYR A 160 9.93 -12.05 20.41
CA TYR A 160 9.83 -10.72 19.83
C TYR A 160 11.19 -10.00 19.67
N SER A 161 11.29 -9.21 18.60
CA SER A 161 12.34 -8.20 18.41
C SER A 161 12.00 -6.91 19.12
N MET A 162 10.72 -6.53 19.09
CA MET A 162 10.26 -5.32 19.76
C MET A 162 8.85 -5.48 20.32
N LYS A 163 8.60 -4.92 21.50
CA LYS A 163 7.26 -4.85 22.11
C LYS A 163 6.99 -3.46 22.70
N VAL A 164 5.85 -2.85 22.37
CA VAL A 164 5.36 -1.56 22.87
C VAL A 164 3.98 -1.74 23.49
N HIS A 165 3.84 -1.58 24.81
CA HIS A 165 2.53 -1.79 25.46
C HIS A 165 2.32 -1.03 26.77
N GLY A 166 1.06 -0.79 27.13
CA GLY A 166 0.70 -0.14 28.40
C GLY A 166 1.14 1.33 28.48
N ASN A 167 1.20 2.04 27.35
CA ASN A 167 1.60 3.45 27.32
C ASN A 167 0.36 4.33 27.15
N ASP A 168 -0.28 4.68 28.26
CA ASP A 168 -1.60 5.32 28.32
C ASP A 168 -1.70 6.70 27.63
N LYS A 169 -0.58 7.33 27.28
CA LYS A 169 -0.57 8.64 26.59
C LYS A 169 0.05 8.59 25.20
N LEU A 170 0.48 7.42 24.74
CA LEU A 170 1.12 7.28 23.45
C LEU A 170 0.03 7.43 22.40
N THR A 171 -0.03 8.57 21.73
CA THR A 171 -1.02 8.83 20.68
C THR A 171 -0.52 8.45 19.30
N SER A 172 0.81 8.47 19.10
CA SER A 172 1.43 8.07 17.84
C SER A 172 2.84 7.52 17.99
N TYR A 173 3.29 6.73 17.02
CA TYR A 173 4.71 6.41 16.86
C TYR A 173 5.14 6.29 15.40
N ILE A 174 6.45 6.41 15.19
CA ILE A 174 7.09 6.36 13.87
C ILE A 174 8.23 5.34 13.88
N ILE A 175 8.28 4.48 12.86
CA ILE A 175 9.39 3.55 12.58
C ILE A 175 9.82 3.77 11.14
N ASP A 176 11.10 4.05 10.90
CA ASP A 176 11.63 4.21 9.55
C ASP A 176 12.97 3.47 9.37
N ASN A 177 13.16 2.89 8.18
CA ASN A 177 14.40 2.21 7.78
C ASN A 177 14.94 1.25 8.86
N THR A 178 14.06 0.40 9.40
CA THR A 178 14.37 -0.43 10.56
C THR A 178 14.18 -1.91 10.27
N LYS A 179 15.08 -2.77 10.77
CA LYS A 179 14.95 -4.24 10.66
C LYS A 179 14.47 -4.89 11.96
N PHE A 180 13.53 -5.82 11.87
CA PHE A 180 13.07 -6.69 12.97
C PHE A 180 13.28 -8.16 12.60
N GLU A 181 14.14 -8.86 13.34
CA GLU A 181 14.46 -10.29 13.11
C GLU A 181 13.40 -11.27 13.66
N ASP A 182 12.45 -10.78 14.46
CA ASP A 182 11.37 -11.53 15.11
C ASP A 182 10.15 -10.61 15.29
N ASN A 183 9.08 -11.11 15.92
CA ASN A 183 7.80 -10.43 15.98
C ASN A 183 7.92 -9.00 16.55
N PHE A 184 7.19 -8.07 15.94
CA PHE A 184 6.97 -6.74 16.45
C PHE A 184 5.56 -6.67 17.06
N TYR A 185 5.48 -6.40 18.36
CA TYR A 185 4.23 -6.30 19.09
C TYR A 185 3.94 -4.85 19.45
N ILE A 186 2.70 -4.43 19.19
CA ILE A 186 2.14 -3.24 19.81
C ILE A 186 0.75 -3.51 20.36
N HIS A 187 0.59 -3.39 21.66
CA HIS A 187 -0.71 -3.69 22.24
C HIS A 187 -1.03 -2.92 23.51
N HIS A 188 -2.31 -2.84 23.88
CA HIS A 188 -2.75 -2.23 25.13
C HIS A 188 -2.25 -0.77 25.28
N ASN A 189 -2.32 0.03 24.21
CA ASN A 189 -2.07 1.47 24.28
C ASN A 189 -3.40 2.19 24.03
N ASP A 190 -4.10 2.53 25.12
CA ASP A 190 -5.51 2.95 25.07
C ASP A 190 -5.74 4.29 24.35
N GLU A 191 -4.71 5.13 24.22
CA GLU A 191 -4.77 6.42 23.51
C GLU A 191 -4.07 6.42 22.15
N LEU A 192 -3.53 5.27 21.71
CA LEU A 192 -2.80 5.19 20.44
C LEU A 192 -3.75 5.29 19.26
N GLU A 193 -3.68 6.40 18.53
CA GLU A 193 -4.55 6.70 17.39
C GLU A 193 -3.92 6.26 16.07
N VAL A 194 -2.60 6.41 15.93
CA VAL A 194 -1.95 6.20 14.63
C VAL A 194 -0.50 5.77 14.70
N SER A 195 -0.09 4.96 13.73
CA SER A 195 1.28 4.48 13.57
C SER A 195 1.78 4.64 12.14
N TYR A 196 3.03 5.08 12.00
CA TYR A 196 3.71 5.18 10.71
C TYR A 196 4.91 4.26 10.69
N ILE A 197 4.93 3.33 9.74
CA ILE A 197 6.03 2.39 9.57
C ILE A 197 6.48 2.48 8.12
N SER A 198 7.73 2.84 7.88
CA SER A 198 8.27 3.00 6.53
C SER A 198 9.62 2.33 6.34
N ASN A 199 9.89 1.91 5.09
CA ASN A 199 11.18 1.41 4.62
C ASN A 199 11.77 0.29 5.51
N SER A 200 10.93 -0.43 6.23
CA SER A 200 11.35 -1.36 7.29
C SER A 200 11.21 -2.81 6.83
N VAL A 201 12.02 -3.69 7.42
CA VAL A 201 12.07 -5.11 7.11
C VAL A 201 11.62 -5.92 8.31
N PHE A 202 10.62 -6.77 8.12
CA PHE A 202 10.07 -7.65 9.16
C PHE A 202 10.30 -9.10 8.78
N ASP A 203 11.13 -9.81 9.53
CA ASP A 203 11.39 -11.24 9.32
C ASP A 203 10.27 -12.13 9.93
N LYS A 204 9.39 -11.53 10.76
CA LYS A 204 8.23 -12.16 11.43
C LYS A 204 7.02 -11.23 11.52
N ASN A 205 6.08 -11.51 12.42
CA ASN A 205 4.75 -10.90 12.44
C ASN A 205 4.77 -9.47 13.00
N VAL A 206 3.91 -8.61 12.44
CA VAL A 206 3.48 -7.39 13.10
C VAL A 206 2.13 -7.66 13.77
N ARG A 207 2.10 -7.58 15.09
CA ARG A 207 0.93 -7.90 15.91
C ARG A 207 0.46 -6.66 16.65
N GLN A 208 -0.78 -6.27 16.39
CA GLN A 208 -1.37 -5.06 16.91
C GLN A 208 -2.65 -5.41 17.66
N GLU A 209 -2.71 -5.23 18.98
CA GLU A 209 -3.84 -5.77 19.78
C GLU A 209 -4.29 -4.80 20.87
N ASP A 210 -5.57 -4.75 21.19
CA ASP A 210 -6.10 -3.94 22.31
C ASP A 210 -5.67 -2.45 22.36
N ASN A 211 -5.40 -1.81 21.22
CA ASN A 211 -5.16 -0.36 21.15
C ASN A 211 -6.50 0.42 21.09
N LYS A 212 -6.44 1.75 20.94
CA LYS A 212 -7.63 2.63 20.84
C LYS A 212 -8.59 2.16 19.73
N GLU A 213 -9.90 2.28 19.93
CA GLU A 213 -10.88 2.03 18.87
C GLU A 213 -10.65 2.99 17.68
N GLY A 214 -10.61 2.44 16.46
CA GLY A 214 -10.34 3.21 15.23
C GLY A 214 -8.86 3.51 14.98
N TYR A 215 -7.97 2.91 15.77
CA TYR A 215 -6.53 2.93 15.56
C TYR A 215 -6.17 2.40 14.17
N TYR A 216 -5.19 3.05 13.51
CA TYR A 216 -4.69 2.59 12.22
C TYR A 216 -3.17 2.61 12.11
N THR A 217 -2.63 1.72 11.26
CA THR A 217 -1.22 1.73 10.87
C THR A 217 -1.07 1.95 9.39
N GLN A 218 -0.20 2.89 9.03
CA GLN A 218 0.24 3.11 7.66
C GLN A 218 1.61 2.45 7.44
N PHE A 219 1.67 1.51 6.48
CA PHE A 219 2.89 0.90 5.99
C PHE A 219 3.29 1.54 4.65
N VAL A 220 4.52 2.05 4.54
CA VAL A 220 5.07 2.62 3.29
C VAL A 220 6.42 2.00 2.94
N GLY A 221 6.52 1.30 1.80
CA GLY A 221 7.80 0.74 1.33
C GLY A 221 8.41 -0.31 2.26
N ASN A 222 7.60 -1.04 3.03
CA ASN A 222 8.07 -2.09 3.92
C ASN A 222 8.19 -3.44 3.20
N THR A 223 9.07 -4.29 3.72
CA THR A 223 9.27 -5.66 3.24
C THR A 223 9.00 -6.65 4.38
N PHE A 224 8.16 -7.65 4.12
CA PHE A 224 7.91 -8.73 5.06
C PHE A 224 8.60 -10.00 4.55
N VAL A 225 9.70 -10.42 5.17
CA VAL A 225 10.47 -11.59 4.76
C VAL A 225 9.90 -12.83 5.46
N ARG A 226 9.61 -13.90 4.71
CA ARG A 226 9.00 -15.13 5.24
C ARG A 226 9.81 -16.36 4.84
N ASP A 227 10.01 -17.25 5.80
CA ASP A 227 10.80 -18.49 5.67
C ASP A 227 9.94 -19.77 5.80
N GLY A 228 8.64 -19.69 5.48
CA GLY A 228 7.72 -20.84 5.46
C GLY A 228 6.47 -20.73 6.35
N ARG A 229 5.64 -21.79 6.29
CA ARG A 229 4.18 -21.92 6.52
C ARG A 229 3.47 -21.02 7.54
N HIS A 230 2.28 -20.57 7.12
CA HIS A 230 1.13 -20.02 7.87
C HIS A 230 1.48 -19.19 9.12
N GLU A 231 1.99 -17.98 8.92
CA GLU A 231 2.16 -17.00 10.00
C GLU A 231 1.26 -15.78 9.75
N ASP A 232 0.66 -15.22 10.81
CA ASP A 232 -0.08 -13.95 10.76
C ASP A 232 0.87 -12.82 10.33
N SER A 233 0.92 -12.45 9.05
CA SER A 233 1.93 -11.48 8.58
C SER A 233 1.70 -10.11 9.23
N ILE A 234 0.44 -9.67 9.20
CA ILE A 234 -0.08 -8.49 9.88
C ILE A 234 -1.39 -8.90 10.53
N SER A 235 -1.49 -8.73 11.84
CA SER A 235 -2.72 -8.98 12.59
C SER A 235 -3.14 -7.74 13.36
N SER A 236 -4.41 -7.34 13.19
CA SER A 236 -5.13 -6.60 14.22
C SER A 236 -5.80 -7.57 15.18
N GLY A 237 -5.86 -7.15 16.43
CA GLY A 237 -6.59 -7.72 17.53
C GLY A 237 -7.05 -6.61 18.48
N GLY A 238 -7.33 -5.42 17.95
CA GLY A 238 -7.89 -4.32 18.72
C GLY A 238 -9.18 -4.69 19.43
N LYS A 239 -9.59 -3.82 20.34
CA LYS A 239 -10.85 -3.94 21.10
C LYS A 239 -12.11 -3.85 20.21
N SER A 240 -11.97 -3.69 18.89
CA SER A 240 -13.08 -3.52 17.94
C SER A 240 -12.76 -4.08 16.55
N GLU A 241 -13.79 -4.41 15.78
CA GLU A 241 -13.74 -4.78 14.33
C GLU A 241 -13.28 -3.62 13.41
N LYS A 242 -12.68 -2.55 13.95
CA LYS A 242 -12.37 -1.29 13.26
C LYS A 242 -10.90 -0.90 13.27
N ASP A 243 -10.00 -1.84 13.55
CA ASP A 243 -8.56 -1.60 13.40
C ASP A 243 -8.22 -1.60 11.91
N ILE A 244 -7.63 -0.52 11.41
CA ILE A 244 -7.45 -0.32 9.96
C ILE A 244 -5.97 -0.39 9.60
N PHE A 245 -5.64 -1.13 8.55
CA PHE A 245 -4.33 -1.14 7.92
C PHE A 245 -4.37 -0.46 6.57
N PHE A 246 -3.37 0.38 6.33
CA PHE A 246 -3.10 0.96 5.02
C PHE A 246 -1.74 0.48 4.54
N ILE A 247 -1.67 0.05 3.28
CA ILE A 247 -0.40 -0.30 2.61
C ILE A 247 -0.22 0.64 1.42
N ASN A 248 0.85 1.44 1.45
CA ASN A 248 1.23 2.45 0.47
C ASN A 248 0.06 3.37 0.04
N GLU A 249 -0.64 3.98 1.01
CA GLU A 249 -1.77 4.88 0.75
C GLU A 249 -1.38 6.15 -0.01
N HIS A 250 -2.09 6.45 -1.10
CA HIS A 250 -2.04 7.69 -1.86
C HIS A 250 -3.37 8.43 -1.71
N LYS A 251 -3.35 9.67 -1.21
CA LYS A 251 -4.52 10.34 -0.65
C LYS A 251 -5.59 10.84 -1.62
N GLU A 252 -5.37 10.66 -2.90
CA GLU A 252 -6.16 11.31 -3.95
C GLU A 252 -7.26 10.41 -4.51
N ILE A 253 -7.42 9.16 -4.01
CA ILE A 253 -8.32 8.19 -4.62
C ILE A 253 -9.27 7.62 -3.56
N GLU A 254 -10.57 7.67 -3.84
CA GLU A 254 -11.57 6.89 -3.12
C GLU A 254 -11.20 5.40 -3.22
N MET A 255 -10.95 4.77 -2.06
CA MET A 255 -10.53 3.36 -2.01
C MET A 255 -11.66 2.45 -2.44
N GLY A 256 -11.38 1.55 -3.38
CA GLY A 256 -12.37 0.61 -3.88
C GLY A 256 -13.53 1.27 -4.62
N ALA A 257 -13.23 1.95 -5.72
CA ALA A 257 -14.26 2.58 -6.53
C ALA A 257 -14.99 1.57 -7.43
N THR A 258 -16.31 1.43 -7.32
CA THR A 258 -17.08 0.69 -8.32
C THR A 258 -17.61 1.62 -9.42
N ARG A 259 -17.40 1.25 -10.68
CA ARG A 259 -17.92 1.99 -11.85
C ARG A 259 -19.18 1.35 -12.45
N TYR A 260 -19.72 0.30 -11.82
CA TYR A 260 -20.93 -0.36 -12.28
C TYR A 260 -22.08 0.64 -12.44
N ASN A 261 -22.73 0.61 -13.60
CA ASN A 261 -23.84 1.48 -13.96
C ASN A 261 -25.02 0.65 -14.47
N ALA A 262 -26.09 0.58 -13.65
CA ALA A 262 -27.32 -0.15 -13.96
C ALA A 262 -28.12 0.43 -15.14
N GLU A 263 -27.83 1.65 -15.58
CA GLU A 263 -28.48 2.31 -16.72
C GLU A 263 -27.76 2.01 -18.05
N LYS A 264 -26.59 1.38 -18.01
CA LYS A 264 -25.83 0.96 -19.19
C LYS A 264 -25.98 -0.55 -19.42
N GLU A 265 -25.90 -0.95 -20.68
CA GLU A 265 -25.84 -2.38 -21.03
C GLU A 265 -24.58 -3.03 -20.46
N GLY A 266 -24.70 -4.29 -20.05
CA GLY A 266 -23.56 -5.12 -19.69
C GLY A 266 -23.01 -5.86 -20.92
N LYS A 267 -21.76 -6.32 -20.84
CA LYS A 267 -21.12 -7.12 -21.88
C LYS A 267 -20.47 -8.36 -21.26
N ILE A 268 -20.62 -9.51 -21.92
CA ILE A 268 -19.86 -10.73 -21.63
C ILE A 268 -19.04 -11.03 -22.89
N LYS A 269 -17.75 -10.74 -22.85
CA LYS A 269 -16.80 -11.08 -23.93
C LYS A 269 -16.20 -12.45 -23.65
N TYR A 270 -16.03 -13.30 -24.65
CA TYR A 270 -15.40 -14.62 -24.49
C TYR A 270 -14.66 -15.07 -25.74
N ILE A 271 -13.67 -15.94 -25.52
CA ILE A 271 -12.86 -16.54 -26.59
C ILE A 271 -13.05 -18.05 -26.58
N LEU A 272 -13.41 -18.63 -27.71
CA LEU A 272 -13.60 -20.07 -27.89
C LEU A 272 -12.26 -20.81 -28.13
N PRO A 273 -12.23 -22.16 -28.06
CA PRO A 273 -11.00 -22.94 -28.24
C PRO A 273 -10.25 -22.67 -29.56
N ASP A 274 -10.96 -22.35 -30.63
CA ASP A 274 -10.44 -22.01 -31.95
C ASP A 274 -9.91 -20.56 -32.06
N GLY A 275 -10.08 -19.76 -31.01
CA GLY A 275 -9.69 -18.35 -30.97
C GLY A 275 -10.77 -17.40 -31.43
N GLU A 276 -11.97 -17.88 -31.80
CA GLU A 276 -13.09 -17.01 -32.16
C GLU A 276 -13.49 -16.14 -30.97
N LYS A 277 -13.53 -14.82 -31.19
CA LYS A 277 -13.97 -13.83 -30.21
C LYS A 277 -15.46 -13.61 -30.37
N GLN A 278 -16.21 -13.79 -29.29
CA GLN A 278 -17.64 -13.54 -29.26
C GLN A 278 -18.00 -12.59 -28.12
N LYS A 279 -19.17 -11.96 -28.25
CA LYS A 279 -19.70 -11.01 -27.28
C LYS A 279 -21.19 -11.27 -27.13
N TYR A 280 -21.64 -11.28 -25.88
CA TYR A 280 -23.04 -11.25 -25.51
C TYR A 280 -23.35 -9.91 -24.82
N VAL A 281 -24.46 -9.27 -25.20
CA VAL A 281 -24.91 -8.01 -24.59
C VAL A 281 -25.96 -8.34 -23.55
N VAL A 282 -25.72 -7.94 -22.30
CA VAL A 282 -26.70 -8.05 -21.20
C VAL A 282 -27.56 -6.78 -21.24
N PRO A 283 -28.87 -6.87 -21.51
CA PRO A 283 -29.72 -5.69 -21.63
C PRO A 283 -29.82 -4.89 -20.34
N VAL A 284 -30.09 -3.59 -20.45
CA VAL A 284 -30.38 -2.71 -19.30
C VAL A 284 -31.51 -3.32 -18.45
N GLY A 285 -31.31 -3.37 -17.14
CA GLY A 285 -32.26 -3.94 -16.18
C GLY A 285 -32.29 -5.47 -16.10
N VAL A 286 -31.43 -6.18 -16.85
CA VAL A 286 -31.22 -7.62 -16.72
C VAL A 286 -29.90 -7.87 -16.01
N ASP A 287 -29.96 -8.60 -14.90
CA ASP A 287 -28.77 -9.04 -14.16
C ASP A 287 -28.38 -10.48 -14.55
N VAL A 288 -27.12 -10.82 -14.31
CA VAL A 288 -26.67 -12.22 -14.29
C VAL A 288 -27.06 -12.81 -12.92
N GLU A 289 -27.74 -13.93 -12.93
CA GLU A 289 -28.14 -14.63 -11.72
C GLU A 289 -26.99 -15.50 -11.19
N THR A 290 -26.48 -16.41 -12.02
CA THR A 290 -25.38 -17.32 -11.67
C THR A 290 -24.44 -17.55 -12.84
N VAL A 291 -23.17 -17.76 -12.53
CA VAL A 291 -22.14 -18.24 -13.46
C VAL A 291 -21.55 -19.51 -12.86
N VAL A 292 -21.78 -20.65 -13.51
CA VAL A 292 -21.32 -21.95 -13.01
C VAL A 292 -20.71 -22.81 -14.11
N ASP A 293 -19.88 -23.78 -13.77
CA ASP A 293 -19.40 -24.77 -14.73
C ASP A 293 -20.07 -26.15 -14.60
N LYS A 294 -20.06 -26.88 -15.72
CA LYS A 294 -20.46 -28.29 -15.80
C LYS A 294 -19.57 -28.99 -16.82
N LYS A 295 -18.63 -29.80 -16.33
CA LYS A 295 -17.55 -30.42 -17.14
C LYS A 295 -16.67 -29.32 -17.74
N ASP A 296 -16.67 -29.19 -19.07
CA ASP A 296 -15.93 -28.21 -19.83
C ASP A 296 -16.81 -27.04 -20.31
N THR A 297 -18.06 -26.97 -19.83
CA THR A 297 -19.04 -25.96 -20.24
C THR A 297 -19.23 -24.92 -19.14
N VAL A 298 -19.29 -23.63 -19.49
CA VAL A 298 -19.74 -22.55 -18.60
C VAL A 298 -21.21 -22.24 -18.90
N ILE A 299 -22.02 -22.14 -17.84
CA ILE A 299 -23.44 -21.85 -17.89
C ILE A 299 -23.69 -20.52 -17.18
N ILE A 300 -24.23 -19.55 -17.92
CA ILE A 300 -24.57 -18.22 -17.42
C ILE A 300 -26.09 -18.08 -17.49
N THR A 301 -26.72 -17.89 -16.34
CA THR A 301 -28.18 -17.72 -16.24
C THR A 301 -28.49 -16.25 -15.97
N LEU A 302 -29.38 -15.67 -16.77
CA LEU A 302 -29.84 -14.28 -16.61
C LEU A 302 -31.17 -14.24 -15.84
N THR A 303 -31.42 -13.13 -15.16
CA THR A 303 -32.65 -12.90 -14.38
C THR A 303 -33.94 -12.86 -15.22
N ASN A 304 -33.83 -12.68 -16.54
CA ASN A 304 -34.95 -12.78 -17.48
C ASN A 304 -35.25 -14.24 -17.92
N GLY A 305 -34.51 -15.23 -17.42
CA GLY A 305 -34.66 -16.64 -17.75
C GLY A 305 -33.83 -17.13 -18.94
N GLU A 306 -33.09 -16.25 -19.61
CA GLU A 306 -32.17 -16.64 -20.68
C GLU A 306 -30.94 -17.37 -20.12
N VAL A 307 -30.43 -18.36 -20.88
CA VAL A 307 -29.28 -19.17 -20.50
C VAL A 307 -28.26 -19.19 -21.63
N LEU A 308 -27.07 -18.65 -21.37
CA LEU A 308 -25.92 -18.72 -22.26
C LEU A 308 -25.06 -19.92 -21.87
N THR A 309 -24.76 -20.78 -22.85
CA THR A 309 -23.96 -22.00 -22.67
C THR A 309 -22.70 -21.91 -23.53
N LEU A 310 -21.54 -21.84 -22.88
CA LEU A 310 -20.24 -21.67 -23.54
C LEU A 310 -19.45 -22.98 -23.45
N GLN A 311 -19.17 -23.63 -24.57
CA GLN A 311 -18.40 -24.86 -24.60
C GLN A 311 -16.89 -24.56 -24.61
N SER A 312 -16.19 -24.95 -23.54
CA SER A 312 -14.73 -24.80 -23.38
C SER A 312 -14.20 -23.37 -23.63
N PRO A 313 -14.80 -22.30 -23.06
CA PRO A 313 -14.25 -20.96 -23.25
C PRO A 313 -12.81 -20.89 -22.72
N LYS A 314 -11.90 -20.31 -23.51
CA LYS A 314 -10.52 -20.02 -23.11
C LYS A 314 -10.41 -18.73 -22.31
N SER A 315 -11.27 -17.75 -22.60
CA SER A 315 -11.30 -16.47 -21.89
C SER A 315 -12.73 -16.05 -21.63
N LEU A 316 -12.97 -15.42 -20.49
CA LEU A 316 -14.25 -14.86 -20.10
C LEU A 316 -14.04 -13.51 -19.41
N THR A 317 -14.68 -12.47 -19.93
CA THR A 317 -14.62 -11.12 -19.39
C THR A 317 -16.03 -10.59 -19.20
N PHE A 318 -16.34 -10.19 -17.97
CA PHE A 318 -17.58 -9.50 -17.62
C PHE A 318 -17.30 -8.01 -17.54
N LYS A 319 -18.10 -7.19 -18.22
CA LYS A 319 -18.01 -5.72 -18.16
C LYS A 319 -19.37 -5.11 -17.86
N ASN A 320 -19.43 -4.26 -16.84
CA ASN A 320 -20.66 -3.58 -16.41
C ASN A 320 -21.82 -4.55 -16.11
N VAL A 321 -21.54 -5.63 -15.37
CA VAL A 321 -22.53 -6.68 -15.05
C VAL A 321 -22.73 -6.76 -13.54
N ASN A 322 -23.99 -6.89 -13.12
CA ASN A 322 -24.35 -7.27 -11.75
C ASN A 322 -24.67 -8.77 -11.69
N ILE A 323 -23.96 -9.49 -10.83
CA ILE A 323 -24.05 -10.94 -10.64
C ILE A 323 -24.65 -11.22 -9.25
N THR A 324 -25.94 -11.51 -9.22
CA THR A 324 -26.73 -11.41 -7.98
C THR A 324 -26.54 -12.55 -6.99
N LYS A 325 -26.09 -13.74 -7.42
CA LYS A 325 -25.92 -14.90 -6.53
C LYS A 325 -24.49 -15.36 -6.36
N ARG A 326 -23.91 -16.03 -7.36
CA ARG A 326 -22.55 -16.59 -7.25
C ARG A 326 -21.91 -16.86 -8.59
N ILE A 327 -20.59 -16.81 -8.56
CA ILE A 327 -19.68 -17.34 -9.57
C ILE A 327 -18.99 -18.54 -8.96
N SER A 328 -19.09 -19.70 -9.61
CA SER A 328 -18.51 -20.94 -9.11
C SER A 328 -17.92 -21.76 -10.24
N PHE A 329 -16.60 -21.92 -10.25
CA PHE A 329 -15.91 -22.82 -11.16
C PHE A 329 -15.19 -23.89 -10.33
N GLN A 330 -15.59 -25.15 -10.45
CA GLN A 330 -15.05 -26.23 -9.62
C GLN A 330 -14.59 -27.45 -10.43
N ASN A 331 -14.65 -27.39 -11.76
CA ASN A 331 -14.41 -28.52 -12.63
C ASN A 331 -13.01 -28.46 -13.27
N LYS A 332 -12.17 -29.43 -12.91
CA LYS A 332 -10.85 -29.65 -13.52
C LYS A 332 -10.81 -29.89 -15.03
N LYS A 333 -11.97 -30.10 -15.68
CA LYS A 333 -12.05 -30.24 -17.14
C LYS A 333 -12.31 -28.91 -17.85
N LEU A 334 -12.66 -27.86 -17.11
CA LEU A 334 -12.79 -26.52 -17.66
C LEU A 334 -11.42 -26.06 -18.18
N LYS A 335 -11.41 -25.46 -19.37
CA LYS A 335 -10.20 -24.97 -20.06
C LYS A 335 -10.11 -23.45 -20.08
N LEU A 336 -10.66 -22.82 -19.05
CA LEU A 336 -10.63 -21.38 -18.89
C LEU A 336 -9.21 -20.96 -18.51
N GLU A 337 -8.59 -20.11 -19.33
CA GLU A 337 -7.24 -19.58 -19.10
C GLU A 337 -7.29 -18.17 -18.50
N ASN A 338 -8.26 -17.34 -18.89
CA ASN A 338 -8.35 -15.96 -18.42
C ASN A 338 -9.76 -15.63 -17.92
N LEU A 339 -9.84 -15.00 -16.76
CA LEU A 339 -11.08 -14.51 -16.17
C LEU A 339 -10.91 -13.04 -15.74
N ALA A 340 -11.80 -12.17 -16.21
CA ALA A 340 -11.77 -10.76 -15.86
C ALA A 340 -13.15 -10.20 -15.51
N PHE A 341 -13.17 -9.28 -14.55
CA PHE A 341 -14.33 -8.51 -14.11
C PHE A 341 -14.00 -7.04 -14.17
N ASN A 342 -14.73 -6.28 -14.98
CA ASN A 342 -14.54 -4.85 -15.17
C ASN A 342 -15.86 -4.16 -14.82
N ASP A 343 -15.84 -3.20 -13.90
CA ASP A 343 -17.04 -2.42 -13.52
C ASP A 343 -18.20 -3.31 -13.04
N CYS A 344 -17.90 -4.39 -12.31
CA CYS A 344 -18.89 -5.40 -11.94
C CYS A 344 -19.36 -5.26 -10.49
N LYS A 345 -20.55 -5.82 -10.22
CA LYS A 345 -21.00 -6.15 -8.86
C LYS A 345 -21.24 -7.65 -8.77
N THR A 346 -20.84 -8.28 -7.67
CA THR A 346 -21.09 -9.71 -7.45
C THR A 346 -21.13 -10.03 -5.97
N ALA A 347 -21.90 -11.06 -5.57
CA ALA A 347 -21.98 -11.44 -4.17
C ALA A 347 -20.79 -12.32 -3.72
N THR A 348 -20.44 -13.36 -4.49
CA THR A 348 -19.36 -14.30 -4.17
C THR A 348 -18.70 -14.87 -5.42
N ILE A 349 -17.40 -15.12 -5.34
CA ILE A 349 -16.59 -15.72 -6.39
C ILE A 349 -15.81 -16.89 -5.77
N ASP A 350 -16.04 -18.09 -6.28
CA ASP A 350 -15.39 -19.31 -5.82
C ASP A 350 -14.82 -20.09 -7.01
N ILE A 351 -13.49 -20.21 -7.07
CA ILE A 351 -12.76 -20.80 -8.19
C ILE A 351 -11.80 -21.84 -7.65
N ALA A 352 -12.11 -23.10 -7.90
CA ALA A 352 -11.38 -24.24 -7.39
C ALA A 352 -11.01 -25.22 -8.51
N HIS A 353 -9.79 -25.75 -8.47
CA HIS A 353 -9.36 -26.86 -9.32
C HIS A 353 -9.42 -26.58 -10.84
N VAL A 354 -9.38 -25.31 -11.28
CA VAL A 354 -9.34 -24.93 -12.69
C VAL A 354 -7.88 -24.82 -13.12
N HIS A 355 -7.21 -25.96 -13.28
CA HIS A 355 -5.77 -26.05 -13.58
C HIS A 355 -5.31 -25.31 -14.85
N SER A 356 -6.24 -24.96 -15.75
CA SER A 356 -5.94 -24.15 -16.93
C SER A 356 -5.91 -22.64 -16.67
N LEU A 357 -6.47 -22.19 -15.54
CA LEU A 357 -6.64 -20.77 -15.23
C LEU A 357 -5.26 -20.16 -14.97
N LYS A 358 -4.87 -19.21 -15.83
CA LYS A 358 -3.61 -18.49 -15.77
C LYS A 358 -3.77 -17.10 -15.18
N THR A 359 -4.88 -16.44 -15.47
CA THR A 359 -5.12 -15.06 -15.04
C THR A 359 -6.50 -14.89 -14.43
N ALA A 360 -6.56 -14.17 -13.30
CA ALA A 360 -7.79 -13.68 -12.71
C ALA A 360 -7.65 -12.20 -12.36
N GLN A 361 -8.56 -11.38 -12.88
CA GLN A 361 -8.49 -9.92 -12.79
C GLN A 361 -9.81 -9.29 -12.34
N PHE A 362 -9.74 -8.34 -11.42
CA PHE A 362 -10.88 -7.63 -10.85
C PHE A 362 -10.60 -6.14 -10.87
N PHE A 363 -11.32 -5.40 -11.70
CA PHE A 363 -11.16 -3.98 -11.93
C PHE A 363 -12.48 -3.27 -11.67
N TYR A 364 -12.46 -2.21 -10.85
CA TYR A 364 -13.66 -1.45 -10.50
C TYR A 364 -14.82 -2.32 -10.02
N THR A 365 -14.49 -3.44 -9.36
CA THR A 365 -15.43 -4.51 -9.04
C THR A 365 -15.76 -4.50 -7.56
N HIS A 366 -17.05 -4.56 -7.24
CA HIS A 366 -17.53 -4.73 -5.87
C HIS A 366 -17.97 -6.18 -5.66
N VAL A 367 -17.23 -6.92 -4.84
CA VAL A 367 -17.59 -8.24 -4.34
C VAL A 367 -18.22 -8.11 -2.96
N GLY A 368 -19.55 -8.05 -2.91
CA GLY A 368 -20.29 -7.66 -1.72
C GLY A 368 -21.78 -7.98 -1.76
N ASN A 369 -22.28 -8.68 -0.74
CA ASN A 369 -23.70 -8.77 -0.39
C ASN A 369 -23.88 -9.26 1.08
N GLY A 370 -23.19 -8.60 2.02
CA GLY A 370 -23.17 -8.96 3.45
C GLY A 370 -22.02 -9.87 3.87
N HIS A 371 -22.09 -10.44 5.08
CA HIS A 371 -20.97 -11.11 5.77
C HIS A 371 -20.39 -12.36 5.08
N ASN A 372 -21.03 -12.88 4.03
CA ASN A 372 -20.56 -14.07 3.29
C ASN A 372 -19.82 -13.71 2.00
N ALA A 373 -19.66 -12.43 1.67
CA ALA A 373 -18.99 -12.01 0.44
C ALA A 373 -17.52 -12.45 0.41
N HIS A 374 -17.11 -13.12 -0.66
CA HIS A 374 -15.73 -13.57 -0.79
C HIS A 374 -15.28 -13.69 -2.23
N VAL A 375 -13.99 -13.49 -2.44
CA VAL A 375 -13.21 -14.02 -3.56
C VAL A 375 -12.36 -15.15 -2.99
N ASN A 376 -12.64 -16.38 -3.40
CA ASN A 376 -11.90 -17.57 -2.99
C ASN A 376 -11.37 -18.26 -4.26
N ILE A 377 -10.07 -18.23 -4.46
CA ILE A 377 -9.40 -18.90 -5.56
C ILE A 377 -8.39 -19.87 -4.95
N HIS A 378 -8.53 -21.16 -5.19
CA HIS A 378 -7.61 -22.16 -4.63
C HIS A 378 -7.43 -23.38 -5.53
N ASP A 379 -6.31 -24.08 -5.34
CA ASP A 379 -5.94 -25.28 -6.11
C ASP A 379 -5.91 -25.02 -7.63
N ASN A 380 -5.42 -23.85 -8.04
CA ASN A 380 -5.27 -23.46 -9.44
C ASN A 380 -3.77 -23.40 -9.80
N ASP A 381 -3.15 -24.57 -9.90
CA ASP A 381 -1.72 -24.75 -10.21
C ASP A 381 -1.26 -24.14 -11.56
N GLY A 382 -2.19 -23.75 -12.43
CA GLY A 382 -1.91 -23.02 -13.67
C GLY A 382 -1.84 -21.51 -13.52
N MET A 383 -2.20 -20.95 -12.35
CA MET A 383 -2.33 -19.51 -12.15
C MET A 383 -0.96 -18.85 -12.19
N GLU A 384 -0.82 -17.82 -13.02
CA GLU A 384 0.41 -17.05 -13.23
C GLU A 384 0.24 -15.60 -12.72
N MET A 385 -0.98 -15.05 -12.79
CA MET A 385 -1.29 -13.66 -12.45
C MET A 385 -2.64 -13.51 -11.73
N PHE A 386 -2.63 -12.79 -10.61
CA PHE A 386 -3.82 -12.38 -9.87
C PHE A 386 -3.81 -10.86 -9.64
N VAL A 387 -4.89 -10.19 -10.01
CA VAL A 387 -4.98 -8.72 -9.95
C VAL A 387 -6.30 -8.29 -9.38
N VAL A 388 -6.28 -7.45 -8.34
CA VAL A 388 -7.44 -6.70 -7.88
C VAL A 388 -7.05 -5.23 -7.87
N GLN A 389 -7.81 -4.40 -8.58
CA GLN A 389 -7.53 -2.98 -8.65
C GLN A 389 -8.82 -2.16 -8.62
N ASP A 390 -8.76 -1.03 -7.93
CA ASP A 390 -9.88 -0.10 -7.75
C ASP A 390 -11.15 -0.83 -7.27
N SER A 391 -11.05 -1.81 -6.39
CA SER A 391 -12.13 -2.76 -6.11
C SER A 391 -12.44 -2.89 -4.61
N VAL A 392 -13.63 -3.38 -4.28
CA VAL A 392 -14.07 -3.66 -2.90
C VAL A 392 -14.34 -5.16 -2.76
N VAL A 393 -13.82 -5.78 -1.70
CA VAL A 393 -14.11 -7.17 -1.32
C VAL A 393 -14.58 -7.20 0.13
N ASP A 394 -15.90 -7.20 0.35
CA ASP A 394 -16.53 -6.88 1.64
C ASP A 394 -16.11 -7.79 2.81
N ALA A 395 -15.75 -9.07 2.56
CA ALA A 395 -15.47 -10.00 3.66
C ALA A 395 -14.19 -10.84 3.53
N LYS A 396 -13.94 -11.51 2.39
CA LYS A 396 -12.74 -12.38 2.29
C LYS A 396 -12.09 -12.31 0.92
N LEU A 397 -10.79 -12.07 0.90
CA LEU A 397 -9.96 -12.17 -0.29
C LEU A 397 -8.96 -13.30 -0.09
N ARG A 398 -9.16 -14.43 -0.74
CA ARG A 398 -8.34 -15.64 -0.55
C ARG A 398 -7.80 -16.13 -1.90
N LEU A 399 -6.49 -16.27 -1.96
CA LEU A 399 -5.78 -16.96 -3.03
C LEU A 399 -4.80 -17.96 -2.41
N ASP A 400 -5.05 -19.26 -2.57
CA ASP A 400 -4.21 -20.31 -2.01
C ASP A 400 -3.80 -21.34 -3.09
N ASP A 401 -2.79 -22.17 -2.79
CA ASP A 401 -2.42 -23.36 -3.58
C ASP A 401 -2.25 -23.07 -5.09
N SER A 402 -1.45 -22.05 -5.40
CA SER A 402 -1.22 -21.54 -6.76
C SER A 402 0.28 -21.34 -7.03
N GLU A 403 1.05 -22.43 -6.93
CA GLU A 403 2.53 -22.42 -6.92
C GLU A 403 3.22 -21.78 -8.15
N LYS A 404 2.51 -21.63 -9.28
CA LYS A 404 3.05 -20.98 -10.49
C LYS A 404 2.81 -19.47 -10.54
N LEU A 405 2.19 -18.91 -9.50
CA LEU A 405 1.92 -17.48 -9.46
C LEU A 405 3.26 -16.73 -9.49
N THR A 406 3.32 -15.71 -10.34
CA THR A 406 4.51 -14.84 -10.46
C THR A 406 4.15 -13.38 -10.23
N LYS A 407 2.86 -13.04 -10.29
CA LYS A 407 2.35 -11.69 -10.11
C LYS A 407 1.08 -11.68 -9.28
N TYR A 408 1.12 -11.01 -8.13
CA TYR A 408 -0.02 -10.75 -7.26
C TYR A 408 -0.11 -9.25 -7.00
N VAL A 409 -1.16 -8.59 -7.49
CA VAL A 409 -1.31 -7.14 -7.42
C VAL A 409 -2.62 -6.77 -6.72
N LEU A 410 -2.52 -5.96 -5.67
CA LEU A 410 -3.64 -5.21 -5.09
C LEU A 410 -3.35 -3.72 -5.20
N ASN A 411 -4.17 -2.97 -5.93
CA ASN A 411 -3.99 -1.53 -6.09
C ASN A 411 -5.31 -0.77 -5.87
N ASN A 412 -5.38 0.13 -4.91
CA ASN A 412 -6.63 0.84 -4.59
C ASN A 412 -7.78 -0.11 -4.16
N VAL A 413 -7.49 -1.09 -3.31
CA VAL A 413 -8.44 -2.14 -2.90
C VAL A 413 -8.88 -1.96 -1.46
N LEU A 414 -10.19 -2.09 -1.21
CA LEU A 414 -10.77 -2.14 0.13
C LEU A 414 -11.17 -3.59 0.49
N VAL A 415 -10.61 -4.13 1.58
CA VAL A 415 -10.95 -5.46 2.13
C VAL A 415 -11.33 -5.35 3.61
N PRO A 416 -12.61 -5.11 3.95
CA PRO A 416 -13.05 -4.97 5.35
C PRO A 416 -12.91 -6.24 6.19
N GLY A 417 -12.83 -7.42 5.58
CA GLY A 417 -12.50 -8.64 6.33
C GLY A 417 -11.04 -9.02 6.21
N TYR A 418 -10.74 -10.30 6.00
CA TYR A 418 -9.36 -10.78 5.95
C TYR A 418 -8.90 -11.11 4.53
N MET A 419 -7.60 -10.98 4.32
CA MET A 419 -6.87 -11.46 3.15
C MET A 419 -6.11 -12.74 3.51
N ASN A 420 -6.13 -13.74 2.63
CA ASN A 420 -5.25 -14.89 2.66
C ASN A 420 -4.52 -15.04 1.31
N ALA A 421 -3.21 -15.24 1.37
CA ALA A 421 -2.32 -15.43 0.23
C ALA A 421 -1.22 -16.44 0.60
N ASP A 422 -1.56 -17.72 0.52
CA ASP A 422 -0.72 -18.84 0.98
C ASP A 422 -0.34 -19.81 -0.16
N ASP A 423 0.83 -20.45 -0.05
CA ASP A 423 1.27 -21.49 -0.98
C ASP A 423 1.26 -21.05 -2.48
N LEU A 424 1.78 -19.83 -2.73
CA LEU A 424 1.82 -19.16 -4.04
C LEU A 424 3.19 -19.24 -4.76
N GLY A 425 4.08 -20.14 -4.33
CA GLY A 425 5.43 -20.24 -4.90
C GLY A 425 6.36 -19.09 -4.46
N GLU A 426 7.30 -18.70 -5.33
CA GLU A 426 8.18 -17.53 -5.12
C GLU A 426 7.48 -16.24 -5.59
N THR A 427 6.39 -15.86 -4.91
CA THR A 427 5.61 -14.65 -5.26
C THR A 427 5.91 -13.49 -4.31
N VAL A 428 6.04 -12.28 -4.87
CA VAL A 428 5.96 -11.02 -4.10
C VAL A 428 4.56 -10.44 -4.26
N LEU A 429 3.92 -10.10 -3.13
CA LEU A 429 2.63 -9.43 -3.09
C LEU A 429 2.83 -7.92 -3.24
N GLU A 430 2.55 -7.41 -4.43
CA GLU A 430 2.58 -5.98 -4.74
C GLU A 430 1.26 -5.35 -4.28
N ILE A 431 1.29 -4.67 -3.13
CA ILE A 431 0.10 -4.06 -2.54
C ILE A 431 0.32 -2.55 -2.46
N SER A 432 -0.54 -1.77 -3.10
CA SER A 432 -0.56 -0.31 -3.03
C SER A 432 -1.95 0.26 -2.85
N ASN A 433 -2.00 1.43 -2.22
CA ASN A 433 -3.21 2.19 -1.94
C ASN A 433 -4.38 1.35 -1.37
N SER A 434 -4.08 0.33 -0.58
CA SER A 434 -5.10 -0.66 -0.18
C SER A 434 -5.34 -0.64 1.33
N LYS A 435 -6.61 -0.85 1.70
CA LYS A 435 -7.09 -0.83 3.07
C LYS A 435 -7.64 -2.18 3.50
N PHE A 436 -7.28 -2.60 4.71
CA PHE A 436 -7.72 -3.84 5.34
C PHE A 436 -8.23 -3.56 6.75
N ASP A 437 -9.42 -4.04 7.12
CA ASP A 437 -9.97 -3.81 8.48
C ASP A 437 -9.75 -5.00 9.43
N HIS A 438 -9.17 -6.10 8.93
CA HIS A 438 -8.95 -7.31 9.73
C HIS A 438 -7.51 -7.84 9.59
N LYS A 439 -7.30 -9.01 8.98
CA LYS A 439 -5.99 -9.68 9.01
C LYS A 439 -5.45 -9.94 7.61
N ILE A 440 -4.13 -9.95 7.49
CA ILE A 440 -3.43 -10.45 6.30
C ILE A 440 -2.67 -11.71 6.70
N TYR A 441 -3.14 -12.83 6.17
CA TYR A 441 -2.48 -14.12 6.22
C TYR A 441 -1.67 -14.29 4.95
N SER A 442 -0.37 -14.47 5.10
CA SER A 442 0.48 -14.74 3.95
C SER A 442 1.79 -15.39 4.33
N SER A 443 2.12 -16.46 3.61
CA SER A 443 3.46 -17.03 3.57
C SER A 443 4.40 -16.29 2.60
N GLN A 444 3.93 -15.28 1.89
CA GLN A 444 4.64 -14.61 0.81
C GLN A 444 5.34 -13.33 1.30
N THR A 445 6.27 -12.83 0.48
CA THR A 445 6.85 -11.51 0.72
C THR A 445 5.84 -10.44 0.35
N ILE A 446 5.49 -9.55 1.28
CA ILE A 446 4.71 -8.35 0.98
C ILE A 446 5.69 -7.21 0.75
N GLY A 447 5.62 -6.56 -0.42
CA GLY A 447 6.50 -5.44 -0.77
C GLY A 447 6.19 -4.82 -2.14
N GLY A 448 6.75 -3.64 -2.38
CA GLY A 448 6.61 -2.92 -3.66
C GLY A 448 5.39 -1.99 -3.73
N GLU A 449 5.50 -0.95 -4.58
CA GLU A 449 4.35 -0.16 -5.01
C GLU A 449 3.75 -0.86 -6.23
N ALA A 450 2.53 -1.40 -6.08
CA ALA A 450 1.82 -1.96 -7.23
C ALA A 450 1.55 -0.84 -8.25
N GLY A 451 2.07 -1.03 -9.46
CA GLY A 451 1.71 -0.20 -10.61
C GLY A 451 0.22 -0.36 -10.94
N ARG A 452 -0.39 0.65 -11.57
CA ARG A 452 -1.72 0.48 -12.15
C ARG A 452 -1.61 -0.42 -13.38
N MET A 453 -2.50 -1.39 -13.50
CA MET A 453 -2.75 -2.09 -14.76
C MET A 453 -3.89 -1.40 -15.48
N ASN A 454 -3.70 -1.19 -16.79
CA ASN A 454 -4.75 -0.72 -17.67
C ASN A 454 -5.50 -1.92 -18.24
N THR A 455 -6.81 -1.74 -18.46
CA THR A 455 -7.77 -2.86 -18.54
C THR A 455 -8.85 -2.67 -19.60
N GLY A 456 -9.00 -1.43 -20.07
CA GLY A 456 -9.81 -1.10 -21.24
C GLY A 456 -9.12 -1.51 -22.53
N ASP A 457 -9.90 -1.61 -23.60
CA ASP A 457 -9.31 -1.72 -24.94
C ASP A 457 -8.48 -0.44 -25.21
N GLU A 458 -7.36 -0.55 -25.92
CA GLU A 458 -6.59 0.65 -26.24
C GLU A 458 -7.39 1.52 -27.23
N PRO A 459 -7.41 2.85 -27.05
CA PRO A 459 -8.11 3.72 -27.98
C PRO A 459 -7.47 3.64 -29.37
N VAL A 460 -8.30 3.55 -30.39
CA VAL A 460 -7.87 3.58 -31.78
C VAL A 460 -7.72 5.03 -32.22
N LEU A 461 -6.46 5.47 -32.34
CA LEU A 461 -6.09 6.77 -32.88
C LEU A 461 -5.84 6.69 -34.39
N THR A 462 -6.60 7.48 -35.14
CA THR A 462 -6.39 7.67 -36.58
C THR A 462 -6.02 9.12 -36.86
N SER A 463 -5.01 9.31 -37.71
CA SER A 463 -4.52 10.61 -38.14
C SER A 463 -3.70 10.44 -39.42
N GLU A 464 -3.50 11.54 -40.15
CA GLU A 464 -2.43 11.65 -41.14
C GLU A 464 -1.06 11.57 -40.46
N ASP A 465 -0.06 11.07 -41.19
CA ASP A 465 1.33 11.00 -40.69
C ASP A 465 2.08 12.33 -40.85
N SER A 466 1.57 13.23 -41.70
CA SER A 466 2.14 14.55 -41.92
C SER A 466 1.08 15.58 -42.31
N ALA A 467 1.26 16.83 -41.90
CA ALA A 467 0.42 17.94 -42.32
C ALA A 467 1.25 19.21 -42.56
N LYS A 468 0.90 19.97 -43.60
CA LYS A 468 1.56 21.23 -43.98
C LYS A 468 0.79 22.43 -43.45
N PHE A 469 1.52 23.36 -42.85
CA PHE A 469 1.00 24.58 -42.25
C PHE A 469 1.70 25.81 -42.80
N ASP A 470 0.91 26.87 -42.97
CA ASP A 470 1.41 28.19 -43.34
C ASP A 470 2.02 28.85 -42.08
N PRO A 471 3.25 29.42 -42.17
CA PRO A 471 3.92 30.08 -41.05
C PRO A 471 3.14 31.26 -40.42
N PHE A 472 2.06 31.71 -41.05
CA PHE A 472 1.19 32.78 -40.55
C PHE A 472 -0.11 32.31 -39.90
N VAL A 473 -0.34 30.99 -39.83
CA VAL A 473 -1.51 30.42 -39.14
C VAL A 473 -1.11 30.02 -37.72
N GLU A 474 -1.90 30.46 -36.74
CA GLU A 474 -1.72 30.04 -35.35
C GLU A 474 -1.97 28.53 -35.23
N LEU A 475 -1.02 27.81 -34.64
CA LEU A 475 -1.12 26.38 -34.36
C LEU A 475 -2.04 26.13 -33.16
N THR A 476 -3.32 26.43 -33.33
CA THR A 476 -4.35 26.08 -32.35
C THR A 476 -4.58 24.58 -32.35
N ARG A 477 -5.13 24.07 -31.24
CA ARG A 477 -5.52 22.67 -31.12
C ARG A 477 -6.51 22.30 -32.22
N GLU A 478 -7.53 23.12 -32.45
CA GLU A 478 -8.57 22.89 -33.46
C GLU A 478 -7.97 22.79 -34.87
N GLU A 479 -7.02 23.66 -35.22
CA GLU A 479 -6.36 23.62 -36.52
C GLU A 479 -5.50 22.36 -36.67
N LEU A 480 -4.75 21.97 -35.63
CA LEU A 480 -3.99 20.71 -35.61
C LEU A 480 -4.91 19.49 -35.78
N MET A 481 -5.99 19.42 -35.01
CA MET A 481 -6.98 18.36 -35.09
C MET A 481 -7.56 18.24 -36.51
N SER A 482 -7.91 19.37 -37.13
CA SER A 482 -8.46 19.40 -38.49
C SER A 482 -7.44 18.98 -39.55
N LYS A 483 -6.20 19.46 -39.45
CA LYS A 483 -5.17 19.25 -40.49
C LYS A 483 -4.62 17.84 -40.50
N PHE A 484 -4.49 17.23 -39.33
CA PHE A 484 -4.11 15.82 -39.20
C PHE A 484 -5.31 14.87 -39.33
N ASN A 485 -6.53 15.40 -39.56
CA ASN A 485 -7.77 14.61 -39.64
C ASN A 485 -7.89 13.62 -38.46
N ILE A 486 -7.71 14.14 -37.25
CA ILE A 486 -7.59 13.30 -36.05
C ILE A 486 -8.96 12.80 -35.63
N LEU A 487 -9.08 11.49 -35.49
CA LEU A 487 -10.21 10.80 -34.88
C LEU A 487 -9.68 9.76 -33.88
N ALA A 488 -10.21 9.79 -32.67
CA ALA A 488 -9.89 8.81 -31.63
C ALA A 488 -11.17 8.13 -31.14
N MET A 489 -11.25 6.83 -31.38
CA MET A 489 -12.39 5.99 -30.98
C MET A 489 -11.94 4.98 -29.95
N ASP A 490 -12.75 4.74 -28.95
CA ASP A 490 -12.56 3.68 -27.98
C ASP A 490 -13.83 2.81 -27.90
N ASP A 491 -13.66 1.50 -27.74
CA ASP A 491 -14.77 0.54 -27.74
C ASP A 491 -15.67 0.67 -26.51
N ASP A 492 -15.18 1.31 -25.45
CA ASP A 492 -15.87 1.47 -24.17
C ASP A 492 -16.30 2.92 -23.91
N ASP A 493 -15.50 3.90 -24.30
CA ASP A 493 -15.80 5.33 -24.16
C ASP A 493 -16.48 5.96 -25.40
N GLY A 494 -16.44 5.29 -26.54
CA GLY A 494 -16.95 5.81 -27.80
C GLY A 494 -16.01 6.84 -28.43
N ASP A 495 -16.55 7.97 -28.90
CA ASP A 495 -15.72 9.04 -29.48
C ASP A 495 -15.04 9.86 -28.38
N ILE A 496 -13.72 9.68 -28.26
CA ILE A 496 -12.85 10.39 -27.32
C ILE A 496 -11.93 11.40 -28.01
N THR A 497 -12.21 11.76 -29.27
CA THR A 497 -11.41 12.71 -30.07
C THR A 497 -11.19 14.04 -29.33
N LYS A 498 -12.18 14.47 -28.54
CA LYS A 498 -12.10 15.67 -27.69
C LYS A 498 -11.06 15.60 -26.56
N ASN A 499 -10.45 14.44 -26.30
CA ASN A 499 -9.43 14.23 -25.26
C ASN A 499 -8.00 14.25 -25.83
N VAL A 500 -7.82 14.41 -27.15
CA VAL A 500 -6.49 14.44 -27.78
C VAL A 500 -5.66 15.63 -27.31
N THR A 501 -4.40 15.38 -26.98
CA THR A 501 -3.39 16.38 -26.62
C THR A 501 -2.16 16.24 -27.52
N PHE A 502 -1.26 17.22 -27.48
CA PHE A 502 -0.05 17.25 -28.31
C PHE A 502 1.17 17.52 -27.43
N GLU A 503 2.24 16.76 -27.64
CA GLU A 503 3.57 16.97 -27.05
C GLU A 503 4.55 17.45 -28.14
N GLY A 504 5.55 18.26 -27.77
CA GLY A 504 6.61 18.72 -28.67
C GLY A 504 6.30 20.00 -29.46
N LEU A 505 5.11 20.58 -29.29
CA LEU A 505 4.71 21.85 -29.92
C LEU A 505 5.62 23.02 -29.51
N GLU A 506 6.15 23.00 -28.30
CA GLU A 506 7.08 24.01 -27.79
C GLU A 506 8.42 24.06 -28.55
N ASN A 507 8.73 23.02 -29.34
CA ASN A 507 9.94 22.94 -30.16
C ASN A 507 9.70 23.35 -31.62
N VAL A 508 8.46 23.71 -31.97
CA VAL A 508 8.10 24.16 -33.31
C VAL A 508 8.32 25.66 -33.42
N ASP A 509 9.22 26.07 -34.31
CA ASP A 509 9.35 27.48 -34.70
C ASP A 509 8.54 27.72 -35.98
N ILE A 510 7.35 28.30 -35.82
CA ILE A 510 6.45 28.59 -36.95
C ILE A 510 7.02 29.63 -37.92
N TYR A 511 8.08 30.36 -37.56
CA TYR A 511 8.72 31.33 -38.45
C TYR A 511 9.89 30.75 -39.25
N THR A 512 10.21 29.48 -39.01
CA THR A 512 11.30 28.78 -39.67
C THR A 512 10.75 27.61 -40.48
N ASP A 513 10.87 27.72 -41.81
CA ASP A 513 10.52 26.63 -42.73
C ASP A 513 11.27 25.36 -42.33
N GLY A 514 10.54 24.25 -42.17
CA GLY A 514 11.11 23.02 -41.68
C GLY A 514 10.07 21.94 -41.42
N THR A 515 10.56 20.72 -41.23
CA THR A 515 9.76 19.59 -40.76
C THR A 515 10.08 19.36 -39.30
N TYR A 516 9.05 19.45 -38.47
CA TYR A 516 9.12 19.22 -37.03
C TYR A 516 8.39 17.91 -36.71
N GLU A 517 8.87 17.20 -35.70
CA GLU A 517 8.20 16.02 -35.16
C GLU A 517 7.42 16.43 -33.93
N ILE A 518 6.13 16.10 -33.90
CA ILE A 518 5.26 16.27 -32.74
C ILE A 518 4.57 14.95 -32.43
N THR A 519 4.10 14.79 -31.20
CA THR A 519 3.43 13.55 -30.77
C THR A 519 1.98 13.85 -30.43
N ILE A 520 1.06 13.15 -31.09
CA ILE A 520 -0.36 13.12 -30.73
C ILE A 520 -0.51 12.12 -29.58
N VAL A 521 -1.12 12.55 -28.48
CA VAL A 521 -1.35 11.72 -27.29
C VAL A 521 -2.83 11.69 -26.99
N ILE A 522 -3.38 10.48 -26.87
CA ILE A 522 -4.76 10.27 -26.43
C ILE A 522 -4.76 9.38 -25.18
N SER A 523 -5.63 9.70 -24.23
CA SER A 523 -5.92 8.84 -23.09
C SER A 523 -7.42 8.61 -22.94
N ASP A 524 -7.79 7.36 -22.66
CA ASP A 524 -9.17 6.92 -22.40
C ASP A 524 -9.50 7.03 -20.89
N SER A 525 -10.72 6.63 -20.49
CA SER A 525 -11.16 6.66 -19.09
C SER A 525 -10.53 5.58 -18.20
N ASP A 526 -9.89 4.58 -18.81
CA ASP A 526 -9.14 3.50 -18.16
C ASP A 526 -7.63 3.78 -18.12
N GLN A 527 -7.22 5.00 -18.50
CA GLN A 527 -5.83 5.47 -18.53
C GLN A 527 -4.93 4.71 -19.51
N ASN A 528 -5.51 4.03 -20.52
CA ASN A 528 -4.74 3.63 -21.69
C ASN A 528 -4.25 4.88 -22.40
N ILE A 529 -3.00 4.87 -22.86
CA ILE A 529 -2.38 5.98 -23.58
C ILE A 529 -1.88 5.47 -24.91
N VAL A 530 -2.37 6.05 -26.01
CA VAL A 530 -1.84 5.83 -27.35
C VAL A 530 -1.12 7.08 -27.81
N LYS A 531 0.11 6.89 -28.27
CA LYS A 531 0.97 7.95 -28.81
C LYS A 531 1.24 7.69 -30.29
N LYS A 532 1.13 8.73 -31.11
CA LYS A 532 1.50 8.67 -32.53
C LYS A 532 2.37 9.88 -32.89
N ASN A 533 3.58 9.60 -33.35
CA ASN A 533 4.45 10.65 -33.89
C ASN A 533 3.99 11.02 -35.31
N VAL A 534 3.93 12.32 -35.58
CA VAL A 534 3.55 12.88 -36.88
C VAL A 534 4.47 14.02 -37.27
N GLN A 535 4.53 14.32 -38.56
CA GLN A 535 5.36 15.39 -39.12
C GLN A 535 4.56 16.67 -39.36
N LEU A 536 4.96 17.74 -38.71
CA LEU A 536 4.45 19.08 -38.94
C LEU A 536 5.39 19.82 -39.90
N VAL A 537 4.94 20.12 -41.11
CA VAL A 537 5.74 20.82 -42.11
C VAL A 537 5.34 22.29 -42.12
N ILE A 538 6.25 23.16 -41.68
CA ILE A 538 6.11 24.62 -41.81
C ILE A 538 6.75 25.06 -43.12
N GLY A 539 5.98 25.77 -43.94
CA GLY A 539 6.50 26.40 -45.15
C GLY A 539 5.40 26.78 -46.14
N TYR A 540 5.75 27.62 -47.10
CA TYR A 540 4.87 28.12 -48.17
C TYR A 540 4.43 27.05 -49.16
#